data_AF-A0A4Y9S9G5-F1
#
_entry.id   AF-A0A4Y9S9G5-F1
#
_cell.length_a   1.000
_cell.length_b   1.000
_cell.length_c   1.000
_cell.angle_alpha   90.00
_cell.angle_beta   90.00
_cell.angle_gamma   90.00
#
_symmetry.space_group_name_H-M   'P 1'
#
loop_
_entity.id
_entity.type
_entity.pdbx_description
1 polymer ?
#
loop_
_entity_poly.entity_id
_entity_poly.type
_entity_poly.pdbx_seq_one_letter_code
_entity_poly.pdbx_strand_id
1 'polypeptide(L)'
;MTVTVLLGAALLALAGCATTTPAWDASFGQSVQVTLAAQVRDPAAAAQPRPGDSLDGRAAKRAQERYEQSFTERPVQDSLMNGLAK
;
A
#
# COMPACT_ATOMS: atom_id res chain seq x y z
N MET A 1 8.75 7.07 52.64
CA MET A 1 7.50 7.14 51.84
C MET A 1 7.71 7.67 50.43
N THR A 2 8.50 8.74 50.22
CA THR A 2 8.72 9.34 48.88
C THR A 2 9.54 8.46 47.93
N VAL A 3 10.59 7.81 48.42
CA VAL A 3 11.47 6.94 47.60
C VAL A 3 10.74 5.72 47.05
N THR A 4 9.87 5.10 47.84
CA THR A 4 9.06 3.94 47.42
C THR A 4 8.02 4.30 46.35
N VAL A 5 7.47 5.51 46.39
CA VAL A 5 6.53 5.99 45.38
C VAL A 5 7.25 6.25 44.05
N LEU A 6 8.43 6.86 44.09
CA LEU A 6 9.25 7.10 42.90
C LEU A 6 9.72 5.81 42.24
N LEU A 7 10.13 4.81 43.04
CA LEU A 7 10.54 3.51 42.53
C LEU A 7 9.37 2.75 41.89
N GLY A 8 8.19 2.79 42.52
CA GLY A 8 6.97 2.20 41.95
C GLY A 8 6.56 2.83 40.61
N ALA A 9 6.64 4.16 40.51
CA ALA A 9 6.35 4.89 39.27
C ALA A 9 7.34 4.53 38.13
N ALA A 10 8.63 4.38 38.45
CA ALA A 10 9.65 3.99 37.49
C ALA A 10 9.43 2.57 36.94
N LEU A 11 9.02 1.63 37.80
CA LEU A 11 8.73 0.25 37.39
C LEU A 11 7.49 0.15 36.50
N LEU A 12 6.44 0.92 36.81
CA LEU A 12 5.24 1.00 35.97
C LEU A 12 5.53 1.61 34.59
N ALA A 13 6.41 2.62 34.53
CA ALA A 13 6.86 3.19 33.25
C ALA A 13 7.64 2.19 32.39
N LEU A 14 8.48 1.34 33.01
CA LEU A 14 9.24 0.30 32.29
C LEU A 14 8.37 -0.88 31.82
N ALA A 15 7.32 -1.23 32.56
CA ALA A 15 6.43 -2.33 32.20
C ALA A 15 5.72 -2.11 30.86
N GLY A 16 5.45 -0.85 30.48
CA GLY A 16 4.90 -0.49 29.17
C GLY A 16 5.87 -0.74 28.01
N CYS A 17 7.18 -0.59 28.24
CA CYS A 17 8.20 -0.86 27.21
C CYS A 17 8.47 -2.36 27.01
N ALA A 18 8.38 -3.17 28.08
CA ALA A 18 8.67 -4.60 28.03
C ALA A 18 7.48 -5.48 27.60
N THR A 19 6.24 -5.02 27.81
CA THR A 19 4.99 -5.77 27.51
C THR A 19 4.66 -5.82 26.01
N THR A 20 5.38 -5.08 25.16
CA THR A 20 5.05 -4.97 23.74
C THR A 20 5.31 -6.27 22.96
N THR A 21 6.24 -7.11 23.40
CA THR A 21 6.79 -8.20 22.58
C THR A 21 5.81 -9.34 22.25
N PRO A 22 5.02 -9.93 23.18
CA PRO A 22 4.18 -11.08 22.83
C PRO A 22 3.00 -10.73 21.90
N ALA A 23 2.46 -9.50 21.95
CA ALA A 23 1.36 -9.07 21.09
C ALA A 23 1.84 -8.59 19.70
N TRP A 24 2.99 -7.92 19.65
CA TRP A 24 3.54 -7.40 18.39
C TRP A 24 4.22 -8.50 17.56
N ASP A 25 4.93 -9.43 18.19
CA ASP A 25 5.55 -10.56 17.47
C ASP A 25 4.49 -11.45 16.81
N ALA A 26 3.33 -11.61 17.44
CA ALA A 26 2.24 -12.44 16.93
C ALA A 26 1.63 -11.92 15.62
N SER A 27 1.70 -10.60 15.36
CA SER A 27 1.12 -9.96 14.17
C SER A 27 2.18 -9.36 13.24
N PHE A 28 3.47 -9.62 13.52
CA PHE A 28 4.56 -9.10 12.72
C PHE A 28 4.43 -9.55 11.25
N GLY A 29 4.40 -8.57 10.34
CA GLY A 29 4.27 -8.82 8.90
C GLY A 29 2.86 -9.14 8.40
N GLN A 30 1.85 -9.20 9.27
CA GLN A 30 0.47 -9.51 8.87
C GLN A 30 -0.09 -8.48 7.87
N SER A 31 0.23 -7.20 8.04
CA SER A 31 -0.17 -6.14 7.09
C SER A 31 0.38 -6.37 5.69
N VAL A 32 1.65 -6.78 5.58
CA VAL A 32 2.31 -7.07 4.30
C VAL A 32 1.71 -8.31 3.67
N GLN A 33 1.47 -9.37 4.43
CA GLN A 33 0.84 -10.59 3.93
C GLN A 33 -0.57 -10.33 3.40
N VAL A 34 -1.39 -9.57 4.14
CA VAL A 34 -2.74 -9.18 3.72
C VAL A 34 -2.70 -8.32 2.46
N THR A 35 -1.79 -7.34 2.40
CA THR A 35 -1.63 -6.48 1.22
C THR A 35 -1.20 -7.29 0.00
N LEU A 36 -0.25 -8.21 0.17
CA LEU A 36 0.20 -9.09 -0.90
C LEU A 36 -0.96 -9.98 -1.38
N ALA A 37 -1.71 -10.59 -0.47
CA ALA A 37 -2.87 -11.41 -0.81
C ALA A 37 -3.94 -10.62 -1.60
N ALA A 38 -4.15 -9.35 -1.26
CA ALA A 38 -5.06 -8.47 -1.99
C ALA A 38 -4.55 -8.08 -3.40
N GLN A 39 -3.24 -8.13 -3.64
CA GLN A 39 -2.64 -7.84 -4.95
C GLN A 39 -2.61 -9.07 -5.87
N VAL A 40 -2.71 -10.28 -5.32
CA VAL A 40 -2.72 -11.52 -6.12
C VAL A 40 -4.07 -11.67 -6.83
N ARG A 41 -4.09 -11.41 -8.14
CA ARG A 41 -5.30 -11.50 -8.97
C ARG A 41 -5.81 -12.94 -9.14
N ASP A 42 -4.91 -13.90 -9.34
CA ASP A 42 -5.24 -15.31 -9.54
C ASP A 42 -4.16 -16.20 -8.88
N PRO A 43 -4.41 -16.70 -7.65
CA PRO A 43 -3.46 -17.55 -6.94
C PRO A 43 -3.33 -18.95 -7.57
N ALA A 44 -4.28 -19.39 -8.40
CA ALA A 44 -4.28 -20.71 -9.03
C ALA A 44 -3.71 -20.69 -10.46
N ALA A 45 -3.26 -19.54 -10.95
CA ALA A 45 -2.77 -19.35 -12.32
C ALA A 45 -1.70 -20.37 -12.75
N ALA A 46 -0.81 -20.77 -11.83
CA ALA A 46 0.27 -21.73 -12.12
C ALA A 46 -0.23 -23.16 -12.41
N ALA A 47 -1.43 -23.53 -11.94
CA ALA A 47 -2.02 -24.85 -12.18
C ALA A 47 -2.87 -24.91 -13.46
N GLN A 48 -3.09 -23.78 -14.12
CA GLN A 48 -3.93 -23.72 -15.32
C GLN A 48 -3.12 -24.10 -16.57
N PRO A 49 -3.59 -25.05 -17.40
CA PRO A 49 -2.90 -25.47 -18.61
C PRO A 49 -3.03 -24.48 -19.78
N ARG A 50 -3.70 -23.34 -19.59
CA ARG A 50 -3.91 -22.31 -20.61
C ARG A 50 -2.88 -21.19 -20.44
N PRO A 51 -2.32 -20.62 -21.52
CA PRO A 51 -1.55 -19.39 -21.42
C PRO A 51 -2.43 -18.32 -20.76
N GLY A 52 -1.95 -17.70 -19.67
CA GLY A 52 -2.67 -16.62 -19.00
C GLY A 52 -2.97 -15.46 -19.97
N ASP A 53 -3.93 -14.61 -19.63
CA ASP A 53 -4.28 -13.42 -20.42
C ASP A 53 -3.02 -12.58 -20.72
N SER A 54 -2.45 -12.74 -21.90
CA SER A 54 -1.24 -12.04 -22.31
C SER A 54 -1.62 -10.69 -22.89
N LEU A 55 -0.99 -9.62 -22.41
CA LEU A 55 -1.13 -8.30 -23.01
C LEU A 55 -0.55 -8.30 -24.44
N ASP A 56 -1.32 -7.84 -25.44
CA ASP A 56 -0.79 -7.67 -26.81
C ASP A 56 0.37 -6.66 -26.78
N GLY A 57 1.55 -7.07 -27.25
CA GLY A 57 2.76 -6.25 -27.17
C GLY A 57 2.67 -4.92 -27.92
N ARG A 58 1.88 -4.83 -28.99
CA ARG A 58 1.65 -3.55 -29.69
C ARG A 58 0.72 -2.65 -28.88
N ALA A 59 -0.29 -3.22 -28.24
CA ALA A 59 -1.13 -2.48 -27.31
C ALA A 59 -0.32 -1.95 -26.13
N ALA A 60 0.57 -2.77 -25.56
CA ALA A 60 1.50 -2.36 -24.50
C ALA A 60 2.41 -1.20 -24.94
N LYS A 61 3.07 -1.33 -26.11
CA LYS A 61 3.93 -0.29 -26.68
C LYS A 61 3.19 1.04 -26.85
N ARG A 62 2.00 1.01 -27.46
CA ARG A 62 1.18 2.21 -27.67
C ARG A 62 0.73 2.86 -26.35
N ALA A 63 0.45 2.05 -25.32
CA ALA A 63 0.12 2.57 -24.01
C ALA A 63 1.31 3.32 -23.38
N GLN A 64 2.52 2.77 -23.49
CA GLN A 64 3.74 3.45 -23.03
C GLN A 64 4.02 4.73 -23.83
N GLU A 65 3.93 4.68 -25.16
CA GLU A 65 4.10 5.86 -26.02
C GLU A 65 3.13 6.98 -25.65
N ARG A 66 1.85 6.65 -25.40
CA ARG A 66 0.86 7.63 -24.96
C ARG A 66 1.17 8.21 -23.59
N TYR A 67 1.64 7.38 -22.66
CA TYR A 67 2.09 7.84 -21.34
C TYR A 67 3.24 8.84 -21.47
N GLU A 68 4.27 8.52 -22.27
CA GLU A 68 5.39 9.43 -22.55
C GLU A 68 4.92 10.74 -23.21
N GLN A 69 4.02 10.64 -24.19
CA GLN A 69 3.45 11.81 -24.87
C GLN A 69 2.64 12.69 -23.92
N SER A 70 1.97 12.13 -22.91
CA SER A 70 1.21 12.93 -21.94
C SER A 70 2.05 13.94 -21.14
N PHE A 71 3.37 13.75 -21.06
CA PHE A 71 4.29 14.70 -20.41
C PHE A 71 4.79 15.79 -21.35
N THR A 72 4.65 15.61 -22.66
CA THR A 72 5.02 16.61 -23.67
C THR A 72 3.81 17.35 -24.22
N GLU A 73 2.64 16.72 -24.15
CA GLU A 73 1.36 17.33 -24.44
C GLU A 73 1.02 18.34 -23.35
N ARG A 74 0.91 19.63 -23.71
CA ARG A 74 0.34 20.62 -22.79
C ARG A 74 -1.07 20.15 -22.47
N PRO A 75 -1.45 19.98 -21.18
CA PRO A 75 -2.83 19.67 -20.86
C PRO A 75 -3.69 20.77 -21.47
N VAL A 76 -4.56 20.40 -22.41
CA VAL A 76 -5.66 21.28 -22.80
C VAL A 76 -6.45 21.47 -21.52
N GLN A 77 -6.34 22.66 -20.91
CA GLN A 77 -7.27 23.05 -19.85
C GLN A 77 -8.63 23.17 -20.51
N ASP A 78 -9.31 22.03 -20.63
CA ASP A 78 -10.72 22.04 -20.93
C ASP A 78 -11.37 22.62 -19.68
N SER A 79 -11.74 23.89 -19.81
CA SER A 79 -12.22 24.72 -18.73
C SER A 79 -13.63 24.24 -18.37
N LEU A 80 -13.70 23.14 -17.62
CA LEU A 80 -14.90 22.68 -16.91
C LEU A 80 -15.44 23.78 -15.96
N MET A 81 -14.66 24.84 -15.72
CA MET A 81 -15.02 26.02 -14.93
C MET A 81 -15.55 27.22 -15.75
N ASN A 82 -15.53 27.20 -17.08
CA ASN A 82 -16.07 28.30 -17.92
C ASN A 82 -17.58 28.14 -18.23
N GLY A 83 -18.14 26.94 -18.03
CA GLY A 83 -19.55 26.64 -18.34
C GLY A 83 -20.56 26.99 -17.25
N LEU A 84 -20.11 27.37 -16.05
CA LEU A 84 -20.99 27.68 -14.91
C LEU A 84 -21.31 29.19 -14.75
N ALA A 85 -20.92 30.00 -15.74
CA ALA A 85 -21.08 31.46 -15.70
C ALA A 85 -22.20 31.98 -16.65
N LYS A 86 -23.13 31.13 -17.09
CA LYS A 86 -24.28 31.55 -17.92
C LYS A 86 -25.60 31.24 -17.22
#